data_AF-A0A4R4ISB8-F1
#
_entry.id   AF-A0A4R4ISB8-F1
#
_cell.length_a   1.000
_cell.length_b   1.000
_cell.length_c   1.000
_cell.angle_alpha   90.00
_cell.angle_beta   90.00
_cell.angle_gamma   90.00
#
_symmetry.space_group_name_H-M   'P 1'
#
loop_
_entity.id
_entity.type
_entity.pdbx_description
1 polymer ?
#
loop_
_entity_poly.entity_id
_entity_poly.type
_entity_poly.pdbx_seq_one_letter_code
_entity_poly.pdbx_strand_id
1 'polypeptide(L)'
;MSIWQIMVALVFLFAIAFCLSFQRKKTAFRTTMRVLAIGIPISLFAVFCTLEYAVNRGCYSSEQNFYERKGALCYGTDRITQITQGDTRAYPITKFLILSDNKAVVHTENGGDYAIAYSKGRFIIRPFSDLVVGNLELE
;
A
#
# COMPACT_ATOMS: atom_id res chain seq x y z
N MET A 1 15.36 -4.33 -15.49
CA MET A 1 15.23 -2.87 -15.74
C MET A 1 14.59 -2.25 -14.50
N SER A 2 15.15 -1.18 -13.95
CA SER A 2 14.54 -0.48 -12.81
C SER A 2 13.41 0.44 -13.28
N ILE A 3 12.40 0.67 -12.42
CA ILE A 3 11.28 1.59 -12.69
C ILE A 3 11.79 2.99 -13.08
N TRP A 4 12.92 3.41 -12.52
CA TRP A 4 13.57 4.68 -12.81
C TRP A 4 14.12 4.78 -14.24
N GLN A 5 14.71 3.70 -14.76
CA GLN A 5 15.16 3.66 -16.15
C GLN A 5 13.98 3.76 -17.13
N ILE A 6 12.84 3.16 -16.80
CA ILE A 6 11.62 3.21 -17.63
C ILE A 6 11.03 4.62 -17.65
N MET A 7 10.96 5.31 -16.50
CA MET A 7 10.49 6.69 -16.41
C MET A 7 11.36 7.64 -17.25
N VAL A 8 12.69 7.53 -17.15
CA VAL A 8 13.63 8.35 -17.93
C VAL A 8 13.46 8.10 -19.44
N ALA A 9 13.30 6.84 -19.86
CA ALA A 9 13.08 6.50 -21.26
C ALA A 9 11.77 7.09 -21.81
N LEU A 10 10.68 7.07 -21.03
CA LEU A 10 9.39 7.65 -21.42
C LEU A 10 9.47 9.17 -21.60
N VAL A 11 10.18 9.88 -20.72
CA VAL A 11 10.40 11.32 -20.86
C VAL A 11 11.19 11.65 -22.12
N PHE A 12 12.23 10.85 -22.42
CA PHE A 12 12.99 11.01 -23.67
C PHE A 12 12.13 10.77 -24.91
N LEU A 13 11.31 9.71 -24.92
CA LEU A 13 10.38 9.42 -26.01
C LEU A 13 9.35 10.54 -26.21
N PHE A 14 8.84 11.12 -25.12
CA PHE A 14 7.95 12.28 -25.18
C PHE A 14 8.63 13.48 -25.84
N ALA A 15 9.86 13.82 -25.43
CA ALA A 15 10.60 14.95 -26.00
C ALA A 15 10.83 14.76 -27.51
N ILE A 16 11.20 13.55 -27.94
CA ILE A 16 11.39 13.21 -29.36
C ILE A 16 10.06 13.34 -30.12
N ALA A 17 8.98 12.76 -29.61
CA ALA A 17 7.66 12.83 -30.24
C ALA A 17 7.14 14.27 -30.33
N PHE A 18 7.38 15.07 -29.30
CA PHE A 18 7.01 16.48 -29.25
C PHE A 18 7.79 17.31 -30.29
N CYS A 19 9.11 17.16 -30.37
CA CYS A 19 9.92 17.82 -31.40
C CYS A 19 9.52 17.41 -32.82
N LEU A 20 9.23 16.12 -33.04
CA LEU A 20 8.81 15.60 -34.35
C LEU A 20 7.39 16.02 -34.74
N SER A 21 6.51 16.32 -33.77
CA SER A 21 5.14 16.82 -33.99
C SER A 21 5.11 18.19 -34.69
N PHE A 22 6.15 19.01 -34.53
CA PHE A 22 6.27 20.33 -35.17
C PHE A 22 6.92 20.29 -36.56
N GLN A 23 7.48 19.15 -36.99
CA GLN A 23 8.06 19.06 -38.33
C GLN A 23 6.97 19.04 -39.41
N ARG A 24 7.19 19.76 -40.51
CA ARG A 24 6.34 19.74 -41.73
C ARG A 24 6.50 18.43 -42.51
N LYS A 25 6.28 17.29 -41.86
CA LYS A 25 6.28 15.95 -42.47
C LYS A 25 4.85 15.53 -42.87
N LYS A 26 4.73 14.49 -43.70
CA LYS A 26 3.46 13.93 -44.22
C LYS A 26 2.41 13.78 -43.12
N THR A 27 1.16 14.07 -43.47
CA THR A 27 0.02 14.23 -42.55
C THR A 27 -0.15 13.07 -41.56
N ALA A 28 0.01 11.82 -42.01
CA ALA A 28 -0.14 10.63 -41.16
C ALA A 28 0.95 10.50 -40.07
N PHE A 29 2.19 10.90 -40.36
CA PHE A 29 3.30 10.88 -39.38
C PHE A 29 3.12 11.96 -38.30
N ARG A 30 2.57 13.11 -38.71
CA ARG A 30 2.25 14.21 -37.79
C ARG A 30 1.11 13.83 -36.84
N THR A 31 0.09 13.12 -37.31
CA THR A 31 -1.03 12.66 -36.47
C THR A 31 -0.58 11.63 -35.43
N THR A 32 0.22 10.64 -35.83
CA THR A 32 0.75 9.62 -34.89
C THR A 32 1.65 10.21 -33.82
N MET A 33 2.53 11.15 -34.17
CA MET A 33 3.38 11.83 -33.19
C MET A 33 2.60 12.69 -32.20
N ARG A 34 1.49 13.31 -32.63
CA ARG A 34 0.59 14.05 -31.72
C ARG A 34 -0.13 13.14 -30.74
N VAL A 35 -0.60 11.99 -31.20
CA VAL A 35 -1.25 11.00 -30.32
C VAL A 35 -0.26 10.47 -29.28
N LEU A 36 0.98 10.19 -29.67
CA LEU A 36 2.03 9.77 -28.73
C LEU A 36 2.38 10.89 -27.74
N ALA A 37 2.51 12.13 -28.21
CA ALA A 37 2.77 13.28 -27.35
C ALA A 37 1.64 13.52 -26.32
N ILE A 38 0.40 13.12 -26.61
CA ILE A 38 -0.71 13.20 -25.65
C ILE A 38 -0.78 11.94 -24.78
N GLY A 39 -0.55 10.76 -25.35
CA GLY A 39 -0.68 9.48 -24.67
C GLY A 39 0.38 9.25 -23.58
N ILE A 40 1.63 9.66 -23.84
CA ILE A 40 2.72 9.49 -22.87
C ILE A 40 2.49 10.28 -21.56
N PRO A 41 2.13 11.57 -21.55
CA PRO A 41 1.87 12.28 -20.30
C PRO A 41 0.64 11.74 -19.56
N ILE A 42 -0.40 11.29 -20.27
CA ILE A 42 -1.57 10.66 -19.64
C ILE A 42 -1.20 9.36 -18.94
N SER A 43 -0.40 8.50 -19.60
CA SER A 43 0.04 7.25 -19.00
C SER A 43 0.96 7.47 -17.80
N LEU A 44 1.88 8.44 -17.89
CA LEU A 44 2.72 8.84 -16.76
C LEU A 44 1.89 9.36 -15.58
N PHE A 45 0.87 10.18 -15.83
CA PHE A 45 -0.02 10.68 -14.79
C PHE A 45 -0.81 9.56 -14.13
N ALA A 46 -1.35 8.62 -14.92
CA ALA A 46 -2.07 7.46 -14.38
C ALA A 46 -1.17 6.58 -13.50
N VAL A 47 0.08 6.33 -13.94
CA VAL A 47 1.07 5.59 -13.15
C VAL A 47 1.47 6.35 -11.88
N PHE A 48 1.61 7.67 -11.95
CA PHE A 48 1.88 8.50 -10.79
C PHE A 48 0.75 8.41 -9.76
N CYS A 49 -0.52 8.51 -10.18
CA CYS A 49 -1.66 8.38 -9.29
C CYS A 49 -1.73 6.99 -8.62
N THR A 50 -1.43 5.90 -9.34
CA THR A 50 -1.42 4.55 -8.73
C THR A 50 -0.26 4.35 -7.77
N LEU A 51 0.93 4.87 -8.09
CA LEU A 51 2.10 4.87 -7.20
C LEU A 51 1.84 5.72 -5.96
N GLU A 52 1.31 6.92 -6.13
CA GLU A 52 0.94 7.79 -5.03
C GLU A 52 -0.11 7.11 -4.16
N TYR A 53 -1.15 6.51 -4.73
CA TYR A 53 -2.13 5.75 -3.95
C TYR A 53 -1.50 4.60 -3.16
N ALA A 54 -0.58 3.85 -3.76
CA ALA A 54 0.14 2.75 -3.12
C ALA A 54 1.09 3.23 -2.02
N VAL A 55 1.83 4.32 -2.23
CA VAL A 55 2.74 4.93 -1.25
C VAL A 55 1.95 5.61 -0.12
N ASN A 56 0.87 6.30 -0.47
CA ASN A 56 -0.01 7.01 0.44
C ASN A 56 -0.74 6.06 1.40
N ARG A 57 -1.01 4.82 0.97
CA ARG A 57 -1.58 3.75 1.81
C ARG A 57 -0.57 2.71 2.28
N GLY A 58 0.70 2.86 1.93
CA GLY A 58 1.73 1.89 2.24
C GLY A 58 2.28 2.07 3.65
N CYS A 59 2.45 0.96 4.33
CA CYS A 59 3.20 0.88 5.58
C CYS A 59 4.69 0.85 5.21
N TYR A 60 5.50 1.72 5.82
CA TYR A 60 6.93 1.78 5.61
C TYR A 60 7.61 2.13 6.93
N SER A 61 7.86 1.12 7.75
CA SER A 61 8.75 1.20 8.91
C SER A 61 9.82 0.13 8.77
N SER A 62 11.08 0.49 9.04
CA SER A 62 12.19 -0.45 9.16
C SER A 62 12.11 -1.26 10.45
N GLU A 63 11.26 -0.83 11.40
CA GLU A 63 11.05 -1.51 12.67
C GLU A 63 9.82 -2.40 12.59
N GLN A 64 9.93 -3.60 13.18
CA GLN A 64 8.83 -4.56 13.26
C GLN A 64 7.88 -4.20 14.42
N ASN A 65 7.29 -3.02 14.33
CA ASN A 65 6.39 -2.47 15.35
C ASN A 65 5.01 -2.16 14.75
N PHE A 66 3.97 -2.20 15.57
CA PHE A 66 2.63 -1.73 15.24
C PHE A 66 2.59 -0.20 15.28
N TYR A 67 2.07 0.41 14.23
CA TYR A 67 1.87 1.86 14.17
C TYR A 67 0.66 2.21 13.29
N GLU A 68 0.14 3.41 13.49
CA GLU A 68 -0.90 3.96 12.63
C GLU A 68 -0.26 4.77 11.51
N ARG A 69 -0.73 4.57 10.29
CA ARG A 69 -0.47 5.51 9.19
C ARG A 69 -1.74 5.78 8.41
N LYS A 70 -2.21 7.03 8.45
CA LYS A 70 -3.35 7.51 7.66
C LYS A 70 -4.62 6.64 7.85
N GLY A 71 -4.92 6.28 9.10
CA GLY A 71 -6.06 5.43 9.45
C GLY A 71 -5.90 3.95 9.08
N ALA A 72 -4.69 3.50 8.73
CA ALA A 72 -4.38 2.09 8.53
C ALA A 72 -3.50 1.55 9.66
N LEU A 73 -3.80 0.34 10.13
CA LEU A 73 -2.94 -0.42 11.02
C LEU A 73 -1.79 -1.03 10.23
N CYS A 74 -0.57 -0.72 10.65
CA CYS A 74 0.66 -1.18 10.02
C CYS A 74 1.49 -2.03 10.97
N TYR A 75 2.25 -2.97 10.43
CA TYR A 75 3.33 -3.68 11.12
C TYR A 75 4.55 -3.77 10.20
N GLY A 76 5.63 -3.05 10.52
CA GLY A 76 6.76 -2.90 9.60
C GLY A 76 6.33 -2.29 8.26
N THR A 77 6.54 -3.02 7.16
CA THR A 77 6.10 -2.63 5.80
C THR A 77 4.72 -3.17 5.43
N ASP A 78 4.12 -3.99 6.30
CA ASP A 78 2.87 -4.67 6.00
C ASP A 78 1.67 -3.89 6.53
N ARG A 79 0.60 -3.87 5.73
CA ARG A 79 -0.68 -3.30 6.12
C ARG A 79 -1.61 -4.40 6.59
N ILE A 80 -2.15 -4.25 7.78
CA ILE A 80 -3.07 -5.20 8.39
C ILE A 80 -4.49 -4.69 8.18
N THR A 81 -5.24 -5.34 7.30
CA THR A 81 -6.65 -4.98 6.99
C THR A 81 -7.65 -6.00 7.50
N GLN A 82 -7.19 -7.21 7.83
CA GLN A 82 -8.00 -8.31 8.29
C GLN A 82 -7.20 -9.19 9.25
N ILE A 83 -7.90 -9.86 10.15
CA ILE A 83 -7.34 -10.92 10.99
C ILE A 83 -7.90 -12.26 10.57
N THR A 84 -7.08 -13.31 10.61
CA THR A 84 -7.54 -14.68 10.36
C THR A 84 -7.46 -15.44 11.68
N GLN A 85 -8.57 -15.99 12.13
CA GLN A 85 -8.61 -16.88 13.29
C GLN A 85 -8.70 -18.33 12.80
N GLY A 86 -7.63 -19.11 13.01
CA GLY A 86 -7.51 -20.44 12.43
C GLY A 86 -7.38 -20.41 10.90
N ASP A 87 -7.88 -21.45 10.22
CA ASP A 87 -7.64 -21.68 8.78
C ASP A 87 -8.77 -21.23 7.83
N THR A 88 -9.88 -20.65 8.32
CA THR A 88 -11.09 -20.57 7.47
C THR A 88 -11.82 -19.23 7.41
N ARG A 89 -11.59 -18.27 8.32
CA ARG A 89 -12.30 -16.97 8.27
C ARG A 89 -11.37 -15.79 8.52
N ALA A 90 -11.30 -14.92 7.51
CA ALA A 90 -10.69 -13.60 7.61
C ALA A 90 -11.79 -12.59 7.99
N TYR A 91 -11.55 -11.84 9.07
CA TYR A 91 -12.43 -10.79 9.55
C TYR A 91 -11.83 -9.43 9.24
N PRO A 92 -12.54 -8.56 8.49
CA PRO A 92 -12.05 -7.22 8.19
C PRO A 92 -12.02 -6.36 9.46
N ILE A 93 -10.96 -5.56 9.59
CA ILE A 93 -10.75 -4.64 10.70
C ILE A 93 -11.48 -3.33 10.41
N THR A 94 -12.33 -2.90 11.33
CA THR A 94 -13.07 -1.63 11.24
C THR A 94 -12.44 -0.54 12.08
N LYS A 95 -11.89 -0.88 13.24
CA LYS A 95 -11.16 0.03 14.14
C LYS A 95 -9.99 -0.69 14.78
N PHE A 96 -9.01 0.06 15.27
CA PHE A 96 -7.88 -0.50 16.00
C PHE A 96 -7.40 0.48 17.07
N LEU A 97 -6.71 -0.06 18.07
CA LEU A 97 -6.05 0.67 19.13
C LEU A 97 -4.66 0.08 19.31
N ILE A 98 -3.63 0.92 19.25
CA ILE A 98 -2.25 0.46 19.44
C ILE A 98 -1.93 0.57 20.93
N LEU A 99 -1.59 -0.55 21.55
CA LEU A 99 -1.27 -0.61 22.98
C LEU A 99 0.23 -0.43 23.22
N SER A 100 1.05 -1.01 22.35
CA SER A 100 2.52 -0.96 22.41
C SER A 100 3.11 -1.39 21.07
N ASP A 101 4.43 -1.27 20.93
CA ASP A 101 5.17 -1.62 19.71
C ASP A 101 4.87 -3.03 19.19
N ASN A 102 4.60 -4.01 20.04
CA ASN A 102 4.30 -5.38 19.65
C ASN A 102 2.85 -5.83 19.95
N LYS A 103 1.94 -4.91 20.34
CA LYS A 103 0.54 -5.23 20.66
C LYS A 103 -0.43 -4.18 20.14
N ALA A 104 -1.49 -4.64 19.50
CA ALA A 104 -2.63 -3.82 19.10
C ALA A 104 -3.94 -4.57 19.38
N VAL A 105 -5.01 -3.83 19.64
CA VAL A 105 -6.38 -4.33 19.66
C VAL A 105 -7.04 -3.95 18.35
N VAL A 106 -7.79 -4.88 17.77
CA VAL A 106 -8.57 -4.65 16.56
C VAL A 106 -10.03 -4.98 16.82
N HIS A 107 -10.88 -4.11 16.34
CA HIS A 107 -12.31 -4.32 16.27
C HIS A 107 -12.65 -4.76 14.84
N THR A 108 -13.45 -5.80 14.74
CA THR A 108 -13.84 -6.42 13.48
C THR A 108 -15.29 -6.10 13.13
N GLU A 109 -15.65 -6.19 11.85
CA GLU A 109 -17.00 -5.84 11.36
C GLU A 109 -18.11 -6.70 11.97
N ASN A 110 -17.81 -7.94 12.36
CA ASN A 110 -18.76 -8.82 13.07
C ASN A 110 -18.90 -8.49 14.56
N GLY A 111 -18.33 -7.37 15.03
CA GLY A 111 -18.41 -6.91 16.41
C GLY A 111 -17.44 -7.61 17.37
N GLY A 112 -16.49 -8.41 16.88
CA GLY A 112 -15.48 -9.04 17.71
C GLY A 112 -14.30 -8.11 18.01
N ASP A 113 -13.88 -8.09 19.28
CA ASP A 113 -12.63 -7.46 19.71
C ASP A 113 -11.53 -8.52 19.86
N TYR A 114 -10.38 -8.27 19.25
CA TYR A 114 -9.22 -9.17 19.30
C TYR A 114 -7.96 -8.40 19.62
N ALA A 115 -7.09 -8.96 20.46
CA ALA A 115 -5.72 -8.47 20.53
C ALA A 115 -4.82 -9.27 19.59
N ILE A 116 -3.97 -8.51 18.90
CA ILE A 116 -2.91 -9.00 18.05
C ILE A 116 -1.61 -8.67 18.76
N ALA A 117 -0.75 -9.67 18.94
CA ALA A 117 0.61 -9.50 19.40
C ALA A 117 1.58 -10.17 18.43
N TYR A 118 2.77 -9.62 18.26
CA TYR A 118 3.84 -10.31 17.55
C TYR A 118 4.82 -10.90 18.56
N SER A 119 5.00 -12.22 18.51
CA SER A 119 5.94 -12.93 19.38
C SER A 119 6.50 -14.16 18.67
N LYS A 120 7.80 -14.41 18.86
CA LYS A 120 8.52 -15.57 18.30
C LYS A 120 8.31 -15.74 16.78
N GLY A 121 8.33 -14.63 16.05
CA GLY A 121 8.21 -14.64 14.58
C GLY A 121 6.80 -14.82 14.03
N ARG A 122 5.76 -14.84 14.88
CA ARG A 122 4.37 -15.09 14.48
C ARG A 122 3.41 -14.08 15.10
N PHE A 123 2.36 -13.76 14.35
CA PHE A 123 1.22 -13.03 14.89
C PHE A 123 0.36 -13.97 15.74
N ILE A 124 0.16 -13.60 16.99
CA ILE A 124 -0.73 -14.26 17.93
C ILE A 124 -1.99 -13.40 18.00
N ILE A 125 -3.12 -13.99 17.63
CA ILE A 125 -4.43 -13.33 17.65
C ILE A 125 -5.26 -14.03 18.74
N ARG A 126 -5.78 -13.27 19.71
CA ARG A 126 -6.65 -13.79 20.77
C ARG A 126 -7.88 -12.91 20.94
N PRO A 127 -9.04 -13.48 21.31
CA PRO A 127 -10.19 -12.69 21.72
C PRO A 127 -9.82 -11.74 22.86
N PHE A 128 -10.30 -10.49 22.80
CA PHE A 128 -9.98 -9.51 23.83
C PHE A 128 -10.59 -9.87 25.19
N SER A 129 -11.74 -10.55 25.19
CA SER A 129 -12.39 -11.09 26.39
C SER A 129 -11.47 -11.98 27.22
N ASP A 130 -10.60 -12.75 26.58
CA ASP A 130 -9.71 -13.71 27.23
C ASP A 130 -8.51 -13.00 27.92
N LEU A 131 -8.25 -11.74 27.57
CA LEU A 131 -7.18 -10.93 28.13
C LEU A 131 -7.62 -10.17 29.39
N VAL A 132 -8.89 -9.82 29.49
CA VAL A 132 -9.45 -9.11 30.66
C VAL A 132 -9.58 -10.04 31.86
N VAL A 133 -9.69 -11.36 31.63
CA VAL A 133 -9.88 -12.38 32.67
C VAL A 133 -8.56 -12.98 33.18
N GLY A 134 -7.43 -12.71 32.52
CA GLY A 134 -6.13 -13.24 32.94
C GLY A 134 -4.98 -12.26 32.66
N ASN A 135 -4.28 -11.86 33.71
CA ASN A 135 -2.97 -11.23 33.64
C ASN A 135 -2.10 -11.98 32.61
N LEU A 136 -1.72 -11.30 31.54
CA LEU A 136 -0.76 -11.82 30.58
C LEU A 136 0.60 -11.16 30.81
N GLU A 137 1.32 -11.71 31.79
CA GLU A 137 2.77 -11.88 31.67
C GLU A 137 3.00 -12.92 30.58
N LEU A 138 3.38 -12.46 29.38
CA LEU A 138 3.95 -13.29 28.33
C LEU A 138 5.46 -13.18 28.45
N GLU A 139 6.07 -14.15 29.13
CA GLU A 139 7.50 -14.48 28.98
C GLU A 139 7.81 -15.00 27.56
#